data_AF-A0A9N7NBS6-F1
#
_entry.id   AF-A0A9N7NBS6-F1
#
_cell.length_a   1.000
_cell.length_b   1.000
_cell.length_c   1.000
_cell.angle_alpha   90.00
_cell.angle_beta   90.00
_cell.angle_gamma   90.00
#
_symmetry.space_group_name_H-M   'P 1'
#
loop_
_entity.id
_entity.type
_entity.pdbx_description
1 polymer ?
#
loop_
_entity_poly.entity_id
_entity_poly.type
_entity_poly.pdbx_seq_one_letter_code
_entity_poly.pdbx_strand_id
1 'polypeptide(L)'
;MQYAGTISLPVLKCTPVKLPIIFKSRVPVLLSEGRANGVAFQDHGCKRQHNPSVLSVSARRLRRHRKSVTYITAASSGSEGSVSELDDNVRKLVQALLWTAEGIYIVWLFLLPYAPGDPVWAISSETINALIGLSLNFFFILPLTNIAGFHLIEAPVLHPMSEGLFNFVIGWTVMFAPLLYTDKRRDRFKGSLDVLWGFQMFLTNTFLIPYMALRLNKADTENTPKNTSQLGSVMTKGAAAVGLISGLVCLVSILWALYGRADGDFGDLRARWDFLLGYLGSERLAYAFVWDICLYVVFQPWLIGDNLQNLEKDKIDLVKFLRFVPVVGMIAYCLFLKVDKEK
;
A
#
# COMPACT_ATOMS: atom_id res chain seq x y z
N MET A 1 24.80 59.01 29.62
CA MET A 1 26.09 58.33 29.37
C MET A 1 25.83 57.11 28.52
N GLN A 2 26.20 57.19 27.24
CA GLN A 2 26.22 56.10 26.27
C GLN A 2 27.44 55.21 26.56
N TYR A 3 27.31 53.90 26.44
CA TYR A 3 28.40 53.07 25.92
C TYR A 3 27.83 51.96 25.04
N ALA A 4 28.21 52.05 23.77
CA ALA A 4 28.05 51.04 22.74
C ALA A 4 29.11 49.94 22.93
N GLY A 5 28.72 48.69 22.69
CA GLY A 5 29.60 47.53 22.66
C GLY A 5 29.23 46.64 21.48
N THR A 6 30.12 46.59 20.51
CA THR A 6 29.99 46.08 19.14
C THR A 6 29.84 44.56 19.09
N ILE A 7 28.94 44.08 18.21
CA ILE A 7 28.71 42.66 17.90
C ILE A 7 29.80 42.17 16.94
N SER A 8 30.46 41.05 17.28
CA SER A 8 31.36 40.30 16.40
C SER A 8 30.75 38.94 16.07
N LEU A 9 30.45 38.71 14.78
CA LEU A 9 30.01 37.42 14.23
C LEU A 9 31.22 36.46 14.05
N PRO A 10 31.10 35.16 14.40
CA PRO A 10 32.12 34.19 14.03
C PRO A 10 31.97 33.78 12.56
N VAL A 11 33.08 33.93 11.81
CA VAL A 11 33.26 33.42 10.45
C VAL A 11 33.48 31.90 10.51
N LEU A 12 32.51 31.10 10.07
CA LEU A 12 32.72 29.68 9.83
C LEU A 12 33.52 29.47 8.54
N LYS A 13 34.74 28.97 8.66
CA LYS A 13 35.54 28.44 7.54
C LYS A 13 34.99 27.05 7.17
N CYS A 14 34.34 26.93 6.02
CA CYS A 14 34.06 25.63 5.41
C CYS A 14 35.34 25.05 4.78
N THR A 15 35.85 23.96 5.33
CA THR A 15 36.81 23.07 4.66
C THR A 15 36.06 21.96 3.95
N PRO A 16 36.33 21.67 2.66
CA PRO A 16 35.68 20.57 1.95
C PRO A 16 36.29 19.23 2.37
N VAL A 17 35.51 18.40 3.06
CA VAL A 17 35.85 17.00 3.32
C VAL A 17 35.60 16.19 2.05
N LYS A 18 36.65 15.60 1.48
CA LYS A 18 36.59 14.68 0.34
C LYS A 18 35.91 13.37 0.74
N LEU A 19 34.83 13.01 0.05
CA LEU A 19 34.26 11.66 0.10
C LEU A 19 35.18 10.65 -0.61
N PRO A 20 35.46 9.47 -0.02
CA PRO A 20 36.02 8.35 -0.77
C PRO A 20 34.91 7.61 -1.52
N ILE A 21 34.99 7.62 -2.86
CA ILE A 21 34.25 6.71 -3.74
C ILE A 21 35.19 5.53 -4.06
N ILE A 22 34.64 4.31 -4.06
CA ILE A 22 34.77 3.28 -5.11
C ILE A 22 34.57 1.89 -4.47
N PHE A 23 33.31 1.44 -4.46
CA PHE A 23 32.99 0.01 -4.50
C PHE A 23 33.22 -0.47 -5.94
N LYS A 24 34.10 -1.46 -6.13
CA LYS A 24 34.37 -2.09 -7.43
C LYS A 24 33.16 -2.95 -7.84
N SER A 25 32.42 -2.51 -8.86
CA SER A 25 31.50 -3.37 -9.60
C SER A 25 32.30 -4.16 -10.65
N ARG A 26 32.32 -5.49 -10.53
CA ARG A 26 32.77 -6.38 -11.61
C ARG A 26 31.60 -6.57 -12.58
N VAL A 27 31.75 -6.04 -13.79
CA VAL A 27 30.96 -6.44 -14.96
C VAL A 27 31.81 -7.42 -15.77
N PRO A 28 31.29 -8.60 -16.17
CA PRO A 28 31.93 -9.41 -17.19
C PRO A 28 31.64 -8.84 -18.58
N VAL A 29 32.73 -8.51 -19.27
CA VAL A 29 32.79 -8.19 -20.69
C VAL A 29 32.58 -9.48 -21.48
N LEU A 30 31.55 -9.54 -22.34
CA LEU A 30 31.50 -10.46 -23.48
C LEU A 30 31.63 -9.61 -24.73
N LEU A 31 32.86 -9.56 -25.24
CA LEU A 31 33.20 -8.96 -26.53
C LEU A 31 32.84 -9.94 -27.64
N SER A 32 32.15 -9.36 -28.62
CA SER A 32 31.82 -9.92 -29.92
C SER A 32 33.02 -9.79 -30.87
N GLU A 33 33.50 -10.91 -31.40
CA GLU A 33 34.20 -11.06 -32.69
C GLU A 33 33.48 -12.23 -33.40
N GLY A 34 33.18 -12.27 -34.69
CA GLY A 34 33.80 -11.62 -35.84
C GLY A 34 33.98 -12.68 -36.94
N ARG A 35 32.97 -12.80 -37.81
CA ARG A 35 33.03 -13.07 -39.27
C ARG A 35 33.86 -14.26 -39.83
N ALA A 36 33.11 -15.16 -40.49
CA ALA A 36 33.35 -15.89 -41.76
C ALA A 36 34.64 -16.72 -41.97
N ASN A 37 34.45 -18.02 -42.26
CA ASN A 37 34.70 -18.63 -43.57
C ASN A 37 34.45 -20.14 -43.57
N GLY A 38 33.74 -20.61 -44.60
CA GLY A 38 34.23 -21.69 -45.44
C GLY A 38 33.96 -23.16 -45.05
N VAL A 39 33.48 -23.87 -46.08
CA VAL A 39 33.75 -25.27 -46.44
C VAL A 39 32.66 -26.29 -46.08
N ALA A 40 32.08 -26.81 -47.16
CA ALA A 40 31.16 -27.92 -47.26
C ALA A 40 31.78 -29.24 -46.80
N PHE A 41 30.94 -30.17 -46.33
CA PHE A 41 31.08 -31.56 -46.73
C PHE A 41 29.72 -32.25 -46.80
N GLN A 42 29.54 -32.89 -47.94
CA GLN A 42 28.47 -33.78 -48.35
C GLN A 42 28.71 -35.15 -47.68
N ASP A 43 27.64 -35.89 -47.40
CA ASP A 43 27.36 -37.18 -48.09
C ASP A 43 26.93 -38.37 -47.21
N HIS A 44 25.99 -39.14 -47.79
CA HIS A 44 25.59 -40.55 -47.62
C HIS A 44 25.38 -41.15 -46.21
N GLY A 45 24.37 -41.98 -45.92
CA GLY A 45 23.49 -42.79 -46.77
C GLY A 45 23.28 -44.19 -46.14
N CYS A 46 22.11 -44.78 -46.39
CA CYS A 46 21.67 -46.18 -46.12
C CYS A 46 21.30 -46.59 -44.68
N LYS A 47 20.03 -46.90 -44.35
CA LYS A 47 19.10 -47.98 -44.80
C LYS A 47 19.37 -49.37 -44.20
N ARG A 48 18.39 -49.88 -43.41
CA ARG A 48 17.66 -51.17 -43.57
C ARG A 48 16.67 -51.31 -42.38
N GLN A 49 15.34 -51.34 -42.60
CA GLN A 49 14.47 -52.50 -42.93
C GLN A 49 14.50 -53.58 -41.80
N HIS A 50 13.41 -54.03 -41.17
CA HIS A 50 12.09 -54.43 -41.67
C HIS A 50 10.97 -54.38 -40.58
N ASN A 51 9.75 -54.10 -41.06
CA ASN A 51 8.38 -54.12 -40.48
C ASN A 51 7.84 -55.55 -40.17
N PRO A 52 6.55 -55.81 -39.82
CA PRO A 52 5.48 -54.98 -39.19
C PRO A 52 4.58 -55.73 -38.15
N SER A 53 3.71 -54.99 -37.43
CA SER A 53 2.31 -55.36 -37.09
C SER A 53 1.60 -54.09 -36.59
N VAL A 54 0.81 -53.39 -37.41
CA VAL A 54 -0.64 -53.58 -37.67
C VAL A 54 -1.48 -53.63 -36.39
N LEU A 55 -1.93 -52.47 -35.89
CA LEU A 55 -3.35 -52.08 -35.90
C LEU A 55 -3.56 -50.66 -35.34
N SER A 56 -4.34 -49.92 -36.12
CA SER A 56 -4.84 -48.56 -35.98
C SER A 56 -5.62 -48.29 -34.69
N VAL A 57 -5.62 -47.04 -34.21
CA VAL A 57 -6.83 -46.16 -34.13
C VAL A 57 -6.38 -44.74 -33.73
N SER A 58 -6.65 -43.78 -34.60
CA SER A 58 -6.58 -42.34 -34.32
C SER A 58 -7.86 -41.90 -33.62
N ALA A 59 -7.78 -41.20 -32.48
CA ALA A 59 -8.89 -40.39 -31.97
C ALA A 59 -8.40 -39.16 -31.21
N ARG A 60 -9.05 -38.05 -31.53
CA ARG A 60 -8.67 -36.66 -31.29
C ARG A 60 -8.81 -36.24 -29.82
N ARG A 61 -7.95 -35.31 -29.41
CA ARG A 61 -8.05 -34.52 -28.16
C ARG A 61 -9.42 -33.87 -28.05
N LEU A 62 -10.11 -34.08 -26.93
CA LEU A 62 -11.23 -33.27 -26.48
C LEU A 62 -11.01 -32.87 -25.02
N ARG A 63 -10.73 -31.58 -24.83
CA ARG A 63 -10.74 -30.85 -23.55
C ARG A 63 -12.12 -31.02 -22.91
N ARG A 64 -12.15 -31.58 -21.71
CA ARG A 64 -13.36 -31.73 -20.89
C ARG A 64 -13.48 -30.51 -19.98
N HIS A 65 -14.28 -29.52 -20.39
CA HIS A 65 -14.81 -28.49 -19.49
C HIS A 65 -15.93 -29.12 -18.65
N ARG A 66 -15.77 -29.16 -17.33
CA ARG A 66 -16.79 -29.63 -16.38
C ARG A 66 -17.81 -28.51 -16.19
N LYS A 67 -19.05 -28.76 -16.62
CA LYS A 67 -20.21 -27.85 -16.53
C LYS A 67 -20.61 -27.66 -15.06
N SER A 68 -20.80 -26.39 -14.68
CA SER A 68 -21.58 -25.98 -13.51
C SER A 68 -23.07 -26.15 -13.80
N VAL A 69 -23.81 -26.48 -12.75
CA VAL A 69 -25.24 -26.78 -12.71
C VAL A 69 -26.08 -25.58 -13.16
N THR A 70 -27.11 -25.85 -13.98
CA THR A 70 -28.14 -24.89 -14.42
C THR A 70 -29.52 -25.38 -14.00
N TYR A 71 -30.23 -24.54 -13.26
CA TYR A 71 -31.69 -24.33 -13.28
C TYR A 71 -31.81 -22.79 -13.33
N ILE A 72 -32.60 -22.10 -14.15
CA ILE A 72 -33.89 -22.34 -14.81
C ILE A 72 -33.84 -21.63 -16.19
N THR A 73 -34.45 -22.24 -17.19
CA THR A 73 -34.73 -21.68 -18.52
C THR A 73 -35.82 -20.61 -18.48
N ALA A 74 -35.53 -19.42 -19.01
CA ALA A 74 -36.51 -18.62 -19.73
C ALA A 74 -35.79 -17.94 -20.91
N ALA A 75 -36.33 -18.14 -22.10
CA ALA A 75 -35.74 -17.66 -23.35
C ALA A 75 -35.69 -16.13 -23.40
N SER A 76 -34.48 -15.58 -23.62
CA SER A 76 -34.29 -14.24 -24.17
C SER A 76 -32.94 -14.23 -24.91
N SER A 77 -33.00 -14.50 -26.21
CA SER A 77 -31.89 -14.38 -27.14
C SER A 77 -31.62 -12.91 -27.47
N GLY A 78 -31.20 -12.14 -26.46
CA GLY A 78 -30.84 -10.73 -26.57
C GLY A 78 -30.10 -10.14 -25.37
N SER A 79 -29.80 -10.93 -24.31
CA SER A 79 -29.41 -10.37 -23.01
C SER A 79 -27.89 -10.31 -22.73
N GLU A 80 -27.04 -11.09 -23.42
CA GLU A 80 -25.59 -11.10 -23.12
C GLU A 80 -24.89 -9.76 -23.39
N GLY A 81 -25.30 -9.03 -24.44
CA GLY A 81 -24.80 -7.68 -24.73
C GLY A 81 -25.26 -6.65 -23.68
N SER A 82 -26.54 -6.70 -23.30
CA SER A 82 -27.12 -5.74 -22.35
C SER A 82 -26.51 -5.82 -20.95
N VAL A 83 -26.23 -7.02 -20.44
CA VAL A 83 -25.67 -7.20 -19.09
C VAL A 83 -24.21 -6.78 -19.04
N SER A 84 -23.43 -7.10 -20.07
CA SER A 84 -22.03 -6.68 -20.16
C SER A 84 -21.88 -5.17 -20.34
N GLU A 85 -22.77 -4.52 -21.10
CA GLU A 85 -22.77 -3.07 -21.25
C GLU A 85 -23.18 -2.36 -19.96
N LEU A 86 -24.14 -2.91 -19.21
CA LEU A 86 -24.60 -2.36 -17.94
C LEU A 86 -23.49 -2.41 -16.88
N ASP A 87 -22.76 -3.53 -16.77
CA ASP A 87 -21.60 -3.65 -15.88
C ASP A 87 -20.45 -2.70 -16.28
N ASP A 88 -20.20 -2.56 -17.59
CA ASP A 88 -19.23 -1.59 -18.11
C ASP A 88 -19.60 -0.15 -17.76
N ASN A 89 -20.88 0.20 -17.82
CA ASN A 89 -21.39 1.53 -17.48
C ASN A 89 -21.34 1.80 -15.97
N VAL A 90 -21.73 0.83 -15.14
CA VAL A 90 -21.61 0.93 -13.68
C VAL A 90 -20.16 1.10 -13.28
N ARG A 91 -19.24 0.32 -13.88
CA ARG A 91 -17.80 0.46 -13.63
C ARG A 91 -17.27 1.85 -13.96
N LYS A 92 -17.64 2.39 -15.13
CA LYS A 92 -17.26 3.76 -15.54
C LYS A 92 -17.86 4.82 -14.62
N LEU A 93 -19.11 4.63 -14.18
CA LEU A 93 -19.77 5.53 -13.24
C LEU A 93 -19.05 5.54 -11.89
N VAL A 94 -18.76 4.37 -11.31
CA VAL A 94 -18.01 4.26 -10.05
C VAL A 94 -16.62 4.87 -10.20
N GLN A 95 -15.94 4.62 -11.31
CA GLN A 95 -14.64 5.22 -11.60
C GLN A 95 -14.73 6.75 -11.68
N ALA A 96 -15.73 7.30 -12.37
CA ALA A 96 -15.96 8.73 -12.45
C ALA A 96 -16.24 9.34 -11.06
N LEU A 97 -17.10 8.69 -10.26
CA LEU A 97 -17.40 9.11 -8.89
C LEU A 97 -16.14 9.13 -8.01
N LEU A 98 -15.25 8.13 -8.13
CA LEU A 98 -13.99 8.11 -7.38
C LEU A 98 -13.05 9.24 -7.82
N TRP A 99 -12.91 9.51 -9.12
CA TRP A 99 -12.12 10.64 -9.60
C TRP A 99 -12.70 12.00 -9.20
N THR A 100 -14.03 12.15 -9.23
CA THR A 100 -14.70 13.35 -8.75
C THR A 100 -14.50 13.51 -7.24
N ALA A 101 -14.64 12.43 -6.46
CA ALA A 101 -14.38 12.44 -5.03
C ALA A 101 -12.92 12.85 -4.74
N GLU A 102 -11.94 12.31 -5.47
CA GLU A 102 -10.53 12.70 -5.35
C GLU A 102 -10.31 14.18 -5.69
N GLY A 103 -10.89 14.67 -6.79
CA GLY A 103 -10.77 16.07 -7.18
C GLY A 103 -11.37 17.01 -6.14
N ILE A 104 -12.55 16.69 -5.63
CA ILE A 104 -13.19 17.43 -4.53
C ILE A 104 -12.31 17.37 -3.28
N TYR A 105 -11.81 16.19 -2.94
CA TYR A 105 -10.97 15.96 -1.77
C TYR A 105 -9.69 16.80 -1.82
N ILE A 106 -8.96 16.78 -2.93
CA ILE A 106 -7.72 17.57 -3.10
C ILE A 106 -8.02 19.07 -3.01
N VAL A 107 -9.06 19.54 -3.72
CA VAL A 107 -9.41 20.96 -3.72
C VAL A 107 -9.83 21.41 -2.33
N TRP A 108 -10.71 20.66 -1.67
CA TRP A 108 -11.20 20.97 -0.32
C TRP A 108 -10.08 20.94 0.71
N LEU A 109 -9.29 19.87 0.73
CA LEU A 109 -8.37 19.60 1.82
C LEU A 109 -6.98 20.19 1.63
N PHE A 110 -6.50 20.44 0.40
CA PHE A 110 -5.17 21.06 0.21
C PHE A 110 -5.23 22.52 -0.21
N LEU A 111 -6.22 22.90 -1.02
CA LEU A 111 -6.22 24.22 -1.67
C LEU A 111 -7.11 25.23 -0.95
N LEU A 112 -8.30 24.82 -0.50
CA LEU A 112 -9.27 25.72 0.11
C LEU A 112 -8.97 25.99 1.60
N PRO A 113 -9.20 27.23 2.07
CA PRO A 113 -9.04 27.61 3.48
C PRO A 113 -10.26 27.23 4.35
N TYR A 114 -11.23 26.49 3.81
CA TYR A 114 -12.46 26.12 4.53
C TYR A 114 -12.31 24.86 5.40
N ALA A 115 -11.38 23.97 5.05
CA ALA A 115 -11.06 22.85 5.91
C ALA A 115 -10.28 23.35 7.15
N PRO A 116 -10.45 22.73 8.33
CA PRO A 116 -9.67 23.01 9.52
C PRO A 116 -8.16 23.13 9.26
N GLY A 117 -7.53 24.13 9.88
CA GLY A 117 -6.09 24.41 9.80
C GLY A 117 -5.64 25.11 8.51
N ASP A 118 -4.33 25.35 8.39
CA ASP A 118 -3.76 26.13 7.28
C ASP A 118 -3.68 25.30 5.98
N PRO A 119 -4.06 25.85 4.81
CA PRO A 119 -3.92 25.16 3.53
C PRO A 119 -2.44 24.92 3.18
N VAL A 120 -2.19 24.04 2.21
CA VAL A 120 -0.82 23.58 1.89
C VAL A 120 0.12 24.73 1.50
N TRP A 121 -0.42 25.79 0.92
CA TRP A 121 0.33 26.97 0.46
C TRP A 121 0.59 28.01 1.57
N ALA A 122 -0.03 27.86 2.75
CA ALA A 122 0.12 28.75 3.90
C ALA A 122 0.48 27.99 5.18
N ILE A 123 1.09 26.80 5.05
CA ILE A 123 1.40 25.95 6.20
C ILE A 123 2.28 26.67 7.23
N SER A 124 1.86 26.66 8.48
CA SER A 124 2.63 27.25 9.58
C SER A 124 3.83 26.38 9.96
N SER A 125 4.86 27.02 10.53
CA SER A 125 6.01 26.30 11.09
C SER A 125 5.61 25.39 12.26
N GLU A 126 4.54 25.73 12.98
CA GLU A 126 4.01 24.91 14.08
C GLU A 126 3.46 23.59 13.57
N THR A 127 2.64 23.60 12.51
CA THR A 127 2.14 22.37 11.87
C THR A 127 3.28 21.51 11.33
N ILE A 128 4.33 22.11 10.75
CA ILE A 128 5.52 21.37 10.28
C ILE A 128 6.25 20.72 11.46
N ASN A 129 6.47 21.46 12.55
CA ASN A 129 7.14 20.92 13.74
C ASN A 129 6.33 19.80 14.40
N ALA A 130 5.01 19.94 14.47
CA ALA A 130 4.12 18.89 14.94
C ALA A 130 4.21 17.65 14.04
N LEU A 131 4.20 17.81 12.71
CA LEU A 131 4.36 16.71 11.75
C LEU A 131 5.70 16.00 11.90
N ILE A 132 6.80 16.75 12.03
CA ILE A 132 8.14 16.19 12.25
C ILE A 132 8.18 15.48 13.60
N GLY A 133 7.60 16.06 14.65
CA GLY A 133 7.53 15.45 15.98
C GLY A 133 6.78 14.13 15.97
N LEU A 134 5.62 14.08 15.30
CA LEU A 134 4.81 12.87 15.12
C LEU A 134 5.59 11.82 14.33
N SER A 135 6.30 12.25 13.28
CA SER A 135 7.14 11.37 12.45
C SER A 135 8.36 10.83 13.19
N LEU A 136 8.94 11.58 14.13
CA LEU A 136 10.02 11.10 14.99
C LEU A 136 9.50 10.06 15.99
N ASN A 137 8.25 10.19 16.43
CA ASN A 137 7.56 9.24 17.31
C ASN A 137 6.83 8.13 16.52
N PHE A 138 7.25 7.86 15.29
CA PHE A 138 6.70 6.80 14.45
C PHE A 138 6.77 5.43 15.13
N PHE A 139 5.63 4.73 15.12
CA PHE A 139 5.39 3.43 15.77
C PHE A 139 5.73 3.40 17.26
N PHE A 140 5.77 4.57 17.91
CA PHE A 140 6.23 4.73 19.28
C PHE A 140 7.65 4.21 19.54
N ILE A 141 8.45 3.98 18.50
CA ILE A 141 9.79 3.40 18.64
C ILE A 141 10.65 4.30 19.54
N LEU A 142 10.73 5.58 19.20
CA LEU A 142 11.51 6.54 19.95
C LEU A 142 11.00 6.76 21.39
N PRO A 143 9.71 7.06 21.63
CA PRO A 143 9.23 7.27 23.00
C PRO A 143 9.36 6.03 23.88
N LEU A 144 9.10 4.82 23.36
CA LEU A 144 9.28 3.58 24.14
C LEU A 144 10.77 3.28 24.41
N THR A 145 11.65 3.60 23.46
CA THR A 145 13.10 3.42 23.63
C THR A 145 13.66 4.38 24.68
N ASN A 146 13.20 5.63 24.73
CA ASN A 146 13.56 6.56 25.79
C ASN A 146 13.02 6.13 27.15
N ILE A 147 11.78 5.61 27.23
CA ILE A 147 11.24 5.04 28.48
C ILE A 147 12.10 3.86 28.96
N ALA A 148 12.64 3.06 28.04
CA ALA A 148 13.56 1.96 28.35
C ALA A 148 14.98 2.42 28.76
N GLY A 149 15.25 3.73 28.81
CA GLY A 149 16.53 4.31 29.25
C GLY A 149 17.56 4.54 28.14
N PHE A 150 17.19 4.37 26.87
CA PHE A 150 18.07 4.64 25.74
C PHE A 150 17.79 6.04 25.16
N HIS A 151 18.64 7.01 25.49
CA HIS A 151 18.49 8.43 25.12
C HIS A 151 19.48 8.87 24.03
N LEU A 152 19.54 8.16 22.90
CA LEU A 152 20.36 8.58 21.75
C LEU A 152 19.81 9.86 21.10
N ILE A 153 18.48 9.95 21.01
CA ILE A 153 17.72 11.11 20.56
C ILE A 153 16.54 11.21 21.53
N GLU A 154 16.22 12.42 21.99
CA GLU A 154 15.06 12.67 22.83
C GLU A 154 13.78 12.69 21.99
N ALA A 155 12.78 11.90 22.43
CA ALA A 155 11.47 11.84 21.81
C ALA A 155 10.76 13.20 22.00
N PRO A 156 10.30 13.83 20.91
CA PRO A 156 9.45 15.00 21.00
C PRO A 156 8.26 14.74 21.92
N VAL A 157 8.00 15.68 22.83
CA VAL A 157 6.87 15.60 23.75
C VAL A 157 5.66 16.20 23.06
N LEU A 158 4.71 15.34 22.70
CA LEU A 158 3.45 15.66 22.04
C LEU A 158 2.27 15.14 22.87
N HIS A 159 1.09 15.67 22.59
CA HIS A 159 -0.11 15.22 23.28
C HIS A 159 -0.40 13.75 22.95
N PRO A 160 -0.64 12.86 23.94
CA PRO A 160 -0.82 11.43 23.69
C PRO A 160 -1.93 11.09 22.67
N MET A 161 -2.99 11.90 22.64
CA MET A 161 -4.08 11.74 21.66
C MET A 161 -3.65 11.98 20.21
N SER A 162 -2.77 12.95 19.93
CA SER A 162 -2.30 13.20 18.56
C SER A 162 -1.32 12.11 18.10
N GLU A 163 -0.43 11.67 18.98
CA GLU A 163 0.48 10.55 18.71
C GLU A 163 -0.27 9.23 18.50
N GLY A 164 -1.30 8.98 19.33
CA GLY A 164 -2.19 7.85 19.20
C GLY A 164 -2.92 7.86 17.85
N LEU A 165 -3.56 8.97 17.50
CA LEU A 165 -4.28 9.10 16.23
C LEU A 165 -3.35 8.86 15.03
N PHE A 166 -2.18 9.52 15.00
CA PHE A 166 -1.19 9.37 13.95
C PHE A 166 -0.75 7.92 13.77
N ASN A 167 -0.26 7.29 14.85
CA ASN A 167 0.24 5.92 14.77
C ASN A 167 -0.86 4.90 14.49
N PHE A 168 -2.10 5.18 14.91
CA PHE A 168 -3.26 4.35 14.58
C PHE A 168 -3.53 4.34 13.07
N VAL A 169 -3.57 5.52 12.43
CA VAL A 169 -3.80 5.63 10.99
C VAL A 169 -2.67 4.96 10.23
N ILE A 170 -1.42 5.28 10.55
CA ILE A 170 -0.25 4.69 9.89
C ILE A 170 -0.18 3.17 10.08
N GLY A 171 -0.46 2.67 11.29
CA GLY A 171 -0.53 1.23 11.55
C GLY A 171 -1.53 0.56 10.61
N TRP A 172 -2.70 1.15 10.44
CA TRP A 172 -3.70 0.67 9.48
C TRP A 172 -3.19 0.74 8.03
N THR A 173 -2.58 1.85 7.64
CA THR A 173 -2.00 2.05 6.30
C THR A 173 -0.97 0.98 5.93
N VAL A 174 -0.10 0.60 6.87
CA VAL A 174 0.92 -0.43 6.60
C VAL A 174 0.27 -1.76 6.22
N MET A 175 -0.86 -2.12 6.82
CA MET A 175 -1.57 -3.34 6.46
C MET A 175 -2.19 -3.29 5.06
N PHE A 176 -2.40 -2.11 4.47
CA PHE A 176 -2.82 -2.03 3.07
C PHE A 176 -1.74 -2.52 2.11
N ALA A 177 -0.45 -2.54 2.48
CA ALA A 177 0.62 -3.02 1.59
C ALA A 177 0.35 -4.46 1.09
N PRO A 178 0.28 -5.50 1.96
CA PRO A 178 0.01 -6.86 1.50
C PRO A 178 -1.30 -6.99 0.73
N LEU A 179 -2.33 -6.20 1.07
CA LEU A 179 -3.61 -6.20 0.36
C LEU A 179 -3.50 -5.61 -1.06
N LEU A 180 -2.83 -4.48 -1.23
CA LEU A 180 -2.57 -3.83 -2.53
C LEU A 180 -1.70 -4.73 -3.42
N TYR A 181 -0.66 -5.34 -2.84
CA TYR A 181 0.22 -6.24 -3.58
C TYR A 181 -0.47 -7.54 -3.98
N THR A 182 -1.46 -8.02 -3.24
CA THR A 182 -2.21 -9.24 -3.62
C THR A 182 -3.50 -8.96 -4.37
N ASP A 183 -3.81 -7.70 -4.67
CA ASP A 183 -5.05 -7.37 -5.36
C ASP A 183 -5.11 -8.02 -6.76
N LYS A 184 -6.19 -8.76 -7.04
CA LYS A 184 -6.44 -9.41 -8.34
C LYS A 184 -6.51 -8.42 -9.49
N ARG A 185 -6.79 -7.15 -9.20
CA ARG A 185 -6.90 -6.07 -10.19
C ARG A 185 -5.65 -5.19 -10.23
N ARG A 186 -4.59 -5.52 -9.49
CA ARG A 186 -3.37 -4.72 -9.38
C ARG A 186 -2.70 -4.44 -10.72
N ASP A 187 -2.76 -5.38 -11.66
CA ASP A 187 -2.07 -5.26 -12.96
C ASP A 187 -2.71 -4.21 -13.87
N ARG A 188 -3.92 -3.71 -13.53
CA ARG A 188 -4.57 -2.59 -14.21
C ARG A 188 -3.96 -1.24 -13.82
N PHE A 189 -3.21 -1.21 -12.72
CA PHE A 189 -2.41 -0.06 -12.32
C PHE A 189 -1.06 -0.11 -13.05
N LYS A 190 -0.82 0.87 -13.94
CA LYS A 190 0.38 0.90 -14.78
C LYS A 190 1.62 1.40 -14.05
N GLY A 191 1.45 2.12 -12.94
CA GLY A 191 2.54 2.64 -12.10
C GLY A 191 3.22 1.57 -11.24
N SER A 192 4.16 2.01 -10.40
CA SER A 192 4.78 1.17 -9.38
C SER A 192 3.94 1.17 -8.11
N LEU A 193 3.52 -0.01 -7.65
CA LEU A 193 2.80 -0.16 -6.38
C LEU A 193 3.68 0.22 -5.19
N ASP A 194 5.00 0.04 -5.29
CA ASP A 194 5.94 0.44 -4.24
C ASP A 194 5.95 1.96 -4.06
N VAL A 195 5.90 2.69 -5.17
CA VAL A 195 5.84 4.15 -5.16
C VAL A 195 4.48 4.62 -4.64
N LEU A 196 3.39 3.99 -5.09
CA LEU A 196 2.05 4.30 -4.61
C LEU A 196 1.93 4.08 -3.10
N TRP A 197 2.36 2.92 -2.61
CA TRP A 197 2.33 2.60 -1.19
C TRP A 197 3.31 3.48 -0.39
N GLY A 198 4.49 3.77 -0.93
CA GLY A 198 5.45 4.68 -0.29
C GLY A 198 4.86 6.08 -0.10
N PHE A 199 4.18 6.64 -1.11
CA PHE A 199 3.48 7.92 -0.98
C PHE A 199 2.25 7.83 -0.08
N GLN A 200 1.52 6.71 -0.14
CA GLN A 200 0.41 6.41 0.76
C GLN A 200 0.85 6.46 2.23
N MET A 201 2.09 6.11 2.58
CA MET A 201 2.59 6.24 3.97
C MET A 201 2.71 7.70 4.45
N PHE A 202 2.73 8.68 3.55
CA PHE A 202 2.80 10.11 3.88
C PHE A 202 1.48 10.86 3.63
N LEU A 203 0.75 10.49 2.58
CA LEU A 203 -0.51 11.10 2.14
C LEU A 203 -1.55 10.01 1.89
N THR A 204 -1.86 9.31 2.96
CA THR A 204 -2.72 8.13 3.11
C THR A 204 -4.07 8.17 2.39
N ASN A 205 -4.66 9.34 2.17
CA ASN A 205 -5.97 9.49 1.53
C ASN A 205 -5.83 9.75 0.03
N THR A 206 -4.89 10.62 -0.34
CA THR A 206 -4.63 11.09 -1.71
C THR A 206 -4.26 9.96 -2.68
N PHE A 207 -3.66 8.86 -2.21
CA PHE A 207 -3.19 7.80 -3.10
C PHE A 207 -4.11 6.58 -3.16
N LEU A 208 -5.00 6.40 -2.19
CA LEU A 208 -5.90 5.25 -2.15
C LEU A 208 -7.11 5.41 -3.09
N ILE A 209 -7.73 6.59 -3.15
CA ILE A 209 -8.86 6.84 -4.05
C ILE A 209 -8.44 6.68 -5.53
N PRO A 210 -7.31 7.27 -6.01
CA PRO A 210 -6.84 7.04 -7.36
C PRO A 210 -6.54 5.57 -7.65
N TYR A 211 -5.97 4.84 -6.69
CA TYR A 211 -5.77 3.39 -6.85
C TYR A 211 -7.11 2.66 -7.08
N MET A 212 -8.13 2.98 -6.27
CA MET A 212 -9.47 2.41 -6.41
C MET A 212 -10.12 2.76 -7.75
N ALA A 213 -9.86 3.96 -8.28
CA ALA A 213 -10.34 4.37 -9.60
C ALA A 213 -9.59 3.66 -10.74
N LEU A 214 -8.27 3.52 -10.64
CA LEU A 214 -7.42 2.94 -11.67
C LEU A 214 -7.56 1.41 -11.77
N ARG A 215 -7.77 0.71 -10.66
CA ARG A 215 -8.05 -0.74 -10.67
C ARG A 215 -9.38 -1.11 -11.34
N LEU A 216 -10.23 -0.12 -11.64
CA LEU A 216 -11.45 -0.30 -12.43
C LEU A 216 -11.24 -0.17 -13.95
N ASN A 217 -10.01 0.12 -14.41
CA ASN A 217 -9.70 0.09 -15.84
C ASN A 217 -9.97 -1.30 -16.46
N LYS A 218 -10.15 -1.34 -17.78
CA LYS A 218 -10.23 -2.61 -18.51
C LYS A 218 -8.91 -3.35 -18.36
N ALA A 219 -8.97 -4.68 -18.28
CA ALA A 219 -7.77 -5.49 -18.35
C ALA A 219 -7.21 -5.37 -19.77
N ASP A 220 -5.94 -5.00 -19.91
CA ASP A 220 -5.31 -5.02 -21.23
C ASP A 220 -5.19 -6.48 -21.69
N THR A 221 -5.61 -6.77 -22.92
CA THR A 221 -5.57 -8.11 -23.53
C THR A 221 -4.16 -8.67 -23.71
N GLU A 222 -3.14 -7.81 -23.59
CA GLU A 222 -1.72 -8.14 -23.76
C GLU A 222 -0.90 -8.10 -22.46
N ASN A 223 -1.50 -7.78 -21.31
CA ASN A 223 -0.73 -7.68 -20.08
C ASN A 223 -0.30 -9.06 -19.60
N THR A 224 0.99 -9.35 -19.77
CA THR A 224 1.68 -10.38 -19.00
C THR A 224 1.59 -10.03 -17.51
N PRO A 225 1.39 -11.01 -16.61
CA PRO A 225 1.34 -10.75 -15.18
C PRO A 225 2.60 -10.01 -14.76
N LYS A 226 2.47 -8.82 -14.15
CA LYS A 226 3.64 -8.12 -13.64
C LYS A 226 4.19 -8.92 -12.46
N ASN A 227 5.48 -9.24 -12.55
CA ASN A 227 6.22 -9.81 -11.43
C ASN A 227 6.11 -8.85 -10.24
N THR A 228 5.85 -9.41 -9.06
CA THR A 228 5.86 -8.64 -7.81
C THR A 228 7.25 -8.06 -7.58
N SER A 229 7.32 -6.79 -7.18
CA SER A 229 8.56 -6.17 -6.74
C SER A 229 9.16 -6.93 -5.54
N GLN A 230 10.44 -6.67 -5.24
CA GLN A 230 11.09 -7.25 -4.05
C GLN A 230 10.35 -6.85 -2.77
N LEU A 231 9.98 -5.57 -2.64
CA LEU A 231 9.20 -5.07 -1.51
C LEU A 231 7.84 -5.77 -1.42
N GLY A 232 7.14 -5.88 -2.56
CA GLY A 232 5.86 -6.59 -2.62
C GLY A 232 5.98 -8.07 -2.28
N SER A 233 7.06 -8.74 -2.67
CA SER A 233 7.32 -10.14 -2.30
C SER A 233 7.55 -10.28 -0.79
N VAL A 234 8.35 -9.39 -0.18
CA VAL A 234 8.60 -9.39 1.27
C VAL A 234 7.31 -9.12 2.04
N MET A 235 6.53 -8.12 1.63
CA MET A 235 5.29 -7.74 2.31
C MET A 235 4.20 -8.81 2.18
N THR A 236 4.14 -9.54 1.06
CA THR A 236 3.16 -10.63 0.88
C THR A 236 3.58 -11.92 1.58
N LYS A 237 4.86 -12.31 1.51
CA LYS A 237 5.40 -13.48 2.24
C LYS A 237 5.38 -13.25 3.76
N GLY A 238 5.63 -12.01 4.19
CA GLY A 238 5.59 -11.57 5.58
C GLY A 238 4.23 -11.03 6.04
N ALA A 239 3.15 -11.21 5.27
CA ALA A 239 1.87 -10.55 5.53
C ALA A 239 1.38 -10.76 6.96
N ALA A 240 1.48 -11.98 7.50
CA ALA A 240 1.10 -12.27 8.88
C ALA A 240 1.87 -11.42 9.90
N ALA A 241 3.18 -11.26 9.73
CA ALA A 241 4.00 -10.42 10.60
C ALA A 241 3.62 -8.94 10.46
N VAL A 242 3.42 -8.47 9.23
CA VAL A 242 2.96 -7.10 8.95
C VAL A 242 1.62 -6.84 9.64
N GLY A 243 0.65 -7.74 9.48
CA GLY A 243 -0.67 -7.64 10.10
C GLY A 243 -0.62 -7.63 11.62
N LEU A 244 0.18 -8.50 12.23
CA LEU A 244 0.31 -8.58 13.70
C LEU A 244 1.03 -7.36 14.28
N ILE A 245 2.16 -6.94 13.69
CA ILE A 245 2.93 -5.78 14.17
C ILE A 245 2.09 -4.52 14.03
N SER A 246 1.51 -4.28 12.84
CA SER A 246 0.66 -3.11 12.61
C SER A 246 -0.61 -3.14 13.46
N GLY A 247 -1.23 -4.30 13.63
CA GLY A 247 -2.39 -4.46 14.51
C GLY A 247 -2.04 -4.16 15.98
N LEU A 248 -0.86 -4.60 16.43
CA LEU A 248 -0.33 -4.26 17.75
C LEU A 248 -0.07 -2.76 17.87
N VAL A 249 0.50 -2.12 16.85
CA VAL A 249 0.67 -0.66 16.84
C VAL A 249 -0.68 0.04 16.97
N CYS A 250 -1.71 -0.36 16.23
CA CYS A 250 -3.06 0.22 16.38
C CYS A 250 -3.62 0.05 17.81
N LEU A 251 -3.41 -1.12 18.43
CA LEU A 251 -3.82 -1.36 19.81
C LEU A 251 -3.05 -0.46 20.79
N VAL A 252 -1.72 -0.40 20.66
CA VAL A 252 -0.85 0.45 21.47
C VAL A 252 -1.22 1.92 21.28
N SER A 253 -1.58 2.36 20.07
CA SER A 253 -2.04 3.72 19.81
C SER A 253 -3.27 4.09 20.62
N ILE A 254 -4.25 3.19 20.71
CA ILE A 254 -5.45 3.41 21.53
C ILE A 254 -5.07 3.50 23.01
N LEU A 255 -4.24 2.57 23.49
CA LEU A 255 -3.78 2.58 24.88
C LEU A 255 -2.92 3.81 25.20
N TRP A 256 -2.10 4.26 24.26
CA TRP A 256 -1.25 5.45 24.39
C TRP A 256 -2.09 6.73 24.41
N ALA A 257 -3.10 6.83 23.54
CA ALA A 257 -4.03 7.96 23.57
C ALA A 257 -4.72 8.10 24.95
N LEU A 258 -5.10 6.98 25.57
CA LEU A 258 -5.82 6.96 26.84
C LEU A 258 -4.91 7.10 28.08
N TYR A 259 -3.75 6.43 28.08
CA TYR A 259 -2.89 6.27 29.26
C TYR A 259 -1.43 6.66 29.04
N GLY A 260 -1.02 6.93 27.79
CA GLY A 260 0.33 7.37 27.47
C GLY A 260 0.68 8.66 28.21
N ARG A 261 1.93 8.74 28.69
CA ARG A 261 2.47 9.87 29.45
C ARG A 261 1.56 10.26 30.63
N ALA A 262 1.13 9.29 31.43
CA ALA A 262 0.31 9.53 32.63
C ALA A 262 1.04 10.35 33.71
N ASP A 263 2.37 10.38 33.64
CA ASP A 263 3.28 11.22 34.41
C ASP A 263 3.38 12.67 33.88
N GLY A 264 2.87 12.94 32.66
CA GLY A 264 2.81 14.28 32.08
C GLY A 264 1.54 15.03 32.46
N ASP A 265 1.60 16.35 32.45
CA ASP A 265 0.47 17.26 32.72
C ASP A 265 -0.51 17.36 31.53
N PHE A 266 -0.96 16.22 31.02
CA PHE A 266 -1.87 16.10 29.86
C PHE A 266 -3.34 15.93 30.26
N GLY A 267 -3.64 16.07 31.56
CA GLY A 267 -4.97 15.94 32.10
C GLY A 267 -5.56 14.53 32.04
N ASP A 268 -6.74 14.43 32.62
CA ASP A 268 -7.61 13.26 32.69
C ASP A 268 -8.38 13.01 31.37
N LEU A 269 -9.06 11.86 31.28
CA LEU A 269 -9.69 11.39 30.02
C LEU A 269 -10.60 12.43 29.36
N ARG A 270 -11.27 13.27 30.15
CA ARG A 270 -12.12 14.34 29.63
C ARG A 270 -11.30 15.45 28.96
N ALA A 271 -10.25 15.92 29.61
CA ALA A 271 -9.35 16.93 29.03
C ALA A 271 -8.70 16.42 27.74
N ARG A 272 -8.34 15.14 27.69
CA ARG A 272 -7.80 14.50 26.48
C ARG A 272 -8.83 14.44 25.34
N TRP A 273 -10.09 14.15 25.67
CA TRP A 273 -11.18 14.17 24.69
C TRP A 273 -11.45 15.59 24.15
N ASP A 274 -11.48 16.59 25.04
CA ASP A 274 -11.66 17.99 24.66
C ASP A 274 -10.49 18.48 23.78
N PHE A 275 -9.25 18.08 24.11
CA PHE A 275 -8.09 18.32 23.27
C PHE A 275 -8.26 17.68 21.89
N LEU A 276 -8.69 16.42 21.80
CA LEU A 276 -8.88 15.75 20.51
C LEU A 276 -9.91 16.49 19.64
N LEU A 277 -11.05 16.89 20.21
CA LEU A 277 -12.05 17.65 19.46
C LEU A 277 -11.51 19.00 18.97
N GLY A 278 -10.75 19.70 19.81
CA GLY A 278 -10.05 20.91 19.40
C GLY A 278 -9.06 20.65 18.27
N TYR A 279 -8.21 19.65 18.44
CA TYR A 279 -7.18 19.24 17.48
C TYR A 279 -7.76 18.87 16.11
N LEU A 280 -8.86 18.12 16.06
CA LEU A 280 -9.55 17.78 14.81
C LEU A 280 -10.17 19.00 14.11
N GLY A 281 -10.57 20.02 14.87
CA GLY A 281 -11.18 21.25 14.37
C GLY A 281 -10.19 22.38 14.07
N SER A 282 -8.96 22.29 14.55
CA SER A 282 -7.92 23.31 14.38
C SER A 282 -6.80 22.89 13.44
N GLU A 283 -6.45 21.60 13.39
CA GLU A 283 -5.29 21.11 12.64
C GLU A 283 -5.67 20.33 11.38
N ARG A 284 -5.10 20.74 10.25
CA ARG A 284 -5.37 20.12 8.95
C ARG A 284 -4.91 18.68 8.88
N LEU A 285 -3.77 18.39 9.51
CA LEU A 285 -3.22 17.05 9.59
C LEU A 285 -4.18 16.10 10.34
N ALA A 286 -4.71 16.54 11.47
CA ALA A 286 -5.66 15.79 12.28
C ALA A 286 -6.98 15.56 11.53
N TYR A 287 -7.46 16.59 10.85
CA TYR A 287 -8.63 16.52 9.99
C TYR A 287 -8.46 15.53 8.82
N ALA A 288 -7.28 15.48 8.19
CA ALA A 288 -6.96 14.52 7.15
C ALA A 288 -7.00 13.06 7.66
N PHE A 289 -6.53 12.81 8.88
CA PHE A 289 -6.62 11.49 9.50
C PHE A 289 -8.05 11.00 9.72
N VAL A 290 -9.01 11.90 9.97
CA VAL A 290 -10.43 11.51 10.03
C VAL A 290 -10.90 11.00 8.67
N TRP A 291 -10.53 11.68 7.59
CA TRP A 291 -10.83 11.23 6.23
C TRP A 291 -10.14 9.91 5.90
N ASP A 292 -8.90 9.70 6.35
CA ASP A 292 -8.23 8.40 6.20
C ASP A 292 -9.02 7.29 6.85
N ILE A 293 -9.45 7.46 8.10
CA ILE A 293 -10.26 6.47 8.81
C ILE A 293 -11.56 6.19 8.04
N CYS A 294 -12.27 7.23 7.61
CA CYS A 294 -13.50 7.08 6.83
C CYS A 294 -13.28 6.30 5.52
N LEU A 295 -12.23 6.65 4.76
CA LEU A 295 -11.89 5.96 3.52
C LEU A 295 -11.46 4.52 3.78
N TYR A 296 -10.72 4.26 4.86
CA TYR A 296 -10.27 2.92 5.22
C TYR A 296 -11.43 2.03 5.60
N VAL A 297 -12.41 2.54 6.36
CA VAL A 297 -13.65 1.81 6.69
C VAL A 297 -14.42 1.40 5.43
N VAL A 298 -14.37 2.20 4.36
CA VAL A 298 -15.05 1.90 3.08
C VAL A 298 -14.21 0.98 2.19
N PHE A 299 -12.94 1.28 2.01
CA PHE A 299 -12.08 0.59 1.05
C PHE A 299 -11.52 -0.73 1.57
N GLN A 300 -11.32 -0.88 2.88
CA GLN A 300 -10.94 -2.16 3.50
C GLN A 300 -11.92 -3.29 3.10
N PRO A 301 -13.24 -3.22 3.40
CA PRO A 301 -14.15 -4.31 3.09
C PRO A 301 -14.30 -4.54 1.58
N TRP A 302 -14.20 -3.47 0.78
CA TRP A 302 -14.23 -3.58 -0.68
C TRP A 302 -13.03 -4.35 -1.21
N LEU A 303 -11.81 -3.93 -0.86
CA LEU A 303 -10.58 -4.57 -1.31
C LEU A 303 -10.45 -6.01 -0.81
N ILE A 304 -10.72 -6.27 0.48
CA ILE A 304 -10.70 -7.63 1.02
C ILE A 304 -11.75 -8.49 0.32
N GLY A 305 -12.96 -7.95 0.11
CA GLY A 305 -14.05 -8.63 -0.57
C GLY A 305 -13.73 -9.07 -1.99
N ASP A 306 -13.01 -8.23 -2.74
CA ASP A 306 -12.55 -8.57 -4.08
C ASP A 306 -11.47 -9.67 -4.08
N ASN A 307 -10.73 -9.82 -2.98
CA ASN A 307 -9.53 -10.65 -2.88
C ASN A 307 -9.66 -11.89 -1.99
N LEU A 308 -10.88 -12.29 -1.62
CA LEU A 308 -11.14 -13.48 -0.79
C LEU A 308 -10.55 -14.78 -1.36
N GLN A 309 -10.34 -14.88 -2.68
CA GLN A 309 -9.72 -16.03 -3.34
C GLN A 309 -8.26 -16.27 -2.89
N ASN A 310 -7.57 -15.22 -2.45
CA ASN A 310 -6.19 -15.27 -1.99
C ASN A 310 -6.07 -15.86 -0.57
N LEU A 311 -7.19 -16.11 0.12
CA LEU A 311 -7.20 -16.59 1.51
C LEU A 311 -7.28 -18.10 1.59
N GLU A 312 -6.81 -18.66 2.70
CA GLU A 312 -7.02 -20.07 3.08
C GLU A 312 -8.49 -20.48 2.99
N LYS A 313 -8.78 -21.64 2.37
CA LYS A 313 -10.15 -22.03 1.98
C LYS A 313 -11.09 -22.14 3.18
N ASP A 314 -10.59 -22.58 4.32
CA ASP A 314 -11.32 -22.74 5.58
C ASP A 314 -11.53 -21.41 6.33
N LYS A 315 -10.86 -20.33 5.91
CA LYS A 315 -10.92 -19.02 6.58
C LYS A 315 -11.70 -17.97 5.80
N ILE A 316 -12.15 -18.26 4.58
CA ILE A 316 -12.85 -17.33 3.69
C ILE A 316 -14.10 -16.75 4.37
N ASP A 317 -14.95 -17.58 4.97
CA ASP A 317 -16.20 -17.12 5.58
C ASP A 317 -15.96 -16.22 6.80
N LEU A 318 -14.95 -16.54 7.59
CA LEU A 318 -14.53 -15.73 8.73
C LEU A 318 -14.07 -14.34 8.27
N VAL A 319 -13.14 -14.29 7.29
CA VAL A 319 -12.60 -13.01 6.79
C VAL A 319 -13.68 -12.21 6.05
N LYS A 320 -14.63 -12.87 5.38
CA LYS A 320 -15.77 -12.22 4.73
C LYS A 320 -16.67 -11.47 5.71
N PHE A 321 -16.79 -11.96 6.95
CA PHE A 321 -17.47 -11.25 8.03
C PHE A 321 -16.58 -10.16 8.64
N LEU A 322 -15.33 -10.51 8.99
CA LEU A 322 -14.39 -9.60 9.66
C LEU A 322 -13.96 -8.41 8.78
N ARG A 323 -14.06 -8.49 7.45
CA ARG A 323 -13.65 -7.41 6.54
C ARG A 323 -14.31 -6.06 6.85
N PHE A 324 -15.48 -6.05 7.48
CA PHE A 324 -16.21 -4.83 7.86
C PHE A 324 -15.80 -4.27 9.22
N VAL A 325 -15.04 -5.01 10.02
CA VAL A 325 -14.53 -4.56 11.32
C VAL A 325 -13.23 -3.78 11.08
N PRO A 326 -13.18 -2.47 11.38
CA PRO A 326 -11.99 -1.63 11.23
C PRO A 326 -10.75 -2.30 11.83
N VAL A 327 -9.62 -2.28 11.11
CA VAL A 327 -8.33 -2.87 11.52
C VAL A 327 -8.35 -4.41 11.62
N VAL A 328 -9.32 -5.00 12.34
CA VAL A 328 -9.46 -6.44 12.55
C VAL A 328 -9.61 -7.20 11.23
N GLY A 329 -10.39 -6.66 10.29
CA GLY A 329 -10.51 -7.24 8.95
C GLY A 329 -9.19 -7.30 8.19
N MET A 330 -8.35 -6.28 8.32
CA MET A 330 -7.00 -6.24 7.72
C MET A 330 -6.06 -7.25 8.39
N ILE A 331 -6.06 -7.32 9.72
CA ILE A 331 -5.28 -8.30 10.48
C ILE A 331 -5.66 -9.71 10.02
N ALA A 332 -6.95 -10.02 9.97
CA ALA A 332 -7.44 -11.32 9.55
C ALA A 332 -7.06 -11.65 8.09
N TYR A 333 -7.17 -10.68 7.18
CA TYR A 333 -6.71 -10.84 5.79
C TYR A 333 -5.22 -11.18 5.73
N CYS A 334 -4.39 -10.42 6.45
CA CYS A 334 -2.95 -10.59 6.47
C CYS A 334 -2.51 -11.93 7.08
N LEU A 335 -3.20 -12.39 8.13
CA LEU A 335 -2.92 -13.66 8.80
C LEU A 335 -3.24 -14.88 7.95
N PHE A 336 -4.35 -14.84 7.21
CA PHE A 336 -4.86 -15.99 6.43
C PHE A 336 -4.56 -15.88 4.93
N LEU A 337 -3.66 -14.99 4.54
CA LEU A 337 -3.21 -14.85 3.17
C LEU A 337 -2.43 -16.09 2.75
N LYS A 338 -2.82 -16.73 1.65
CA LYS A 338 -2.03 -17.81 1.06
C LYS A 338 -0.74 -17.22 0.51
N VAL A 339 0.37 -17.56 1.16
CA VAL A 339 1.68 -17.37 0.56
C VAL A 339 1.89 -18.54 -0.39
N ASP A 340 1.90 -18.27 -1.70
CA ASP A 340 2.36 -19.25 -2.66
C ASP A 340 3.79 -19.64 -2.28
N LYS A 341 3.95 -20.89 -1.82
CA LYS A 341 5.28 -21.49 -1.68
C LYS A 341 5.84 -21.60 -3.10
N GLU A 342 6.56 -20.58 -3.54
CA GLU A 342 7.40 -20.67 -4.72
C GLU A 342 8.25 -21.94 -4.58
N LYS A 343 8.12 -22.82 -5.58
CA LYS A 343 8.87 -24.06 -5.69
C LYS A 343 10.34 -23.80 -6.00
#